data_AF-A0A523T839-F1
#
_entry.id   AF-A0A523T839-F1
#
_cell.length_a   1.000
_cell.length_b   1.000
_cell.length_c   1.000
_cell.angle_alpha   90.00
_cell.angle_beta   90.00
_cell.angle_gamma   90.00
#
_symmetry.space_group_name_H-M   'P 1'
#
loop_
_entity.id
_entity.type
_entity.pdbx_description
1 polymer ?
#
loop_
_entity_poly.entity_id
_entity_poly.type
_entity_poly.pdbx_seq_one_letter_code
_entity_poly.pdbx_strand_id
1 'polypeptide(L)'
;MNSSSQKWRHPGGKLREIGPKSLSDAELLAILISSGIKGKPAEKIAEDILANLGSFKGMANQPLHKFLEIKGLGHVKTIRIAAAFEIARRIETREKGV
;
A
#
# COMPACT_ATOMS: atom_id res chain seq x y z
N MET A 1 6.07 16.88 32.04
CA MET A 1 5.24 16.18 31.02
C MET A 1 5.78 16.58 29.66
N ASN A 2 6.76 15.84 29.12
CA ASN A 2 7.35 16.20 27.83
C ASN A 2 6.54 15.57 26.70
N SER A 3 5.87 16.44 25.94
CA SER A 3 5.22 16.13 24.67
C SER A 3 6.22 15.45 23.74
N SER A 4 6.07 14.15 23.54
CA SER A 4 6.77 13.37 22.54
C SER A 4 6.45 13.97 21.17
N SER A 5 7.38 14.75 20.61
CA SER A 5 7.24 15.33 19.28
C SER A 5 7.10 14.22 18.26
N GLN A 6 5.91 14.09 17.66
CA GLN A 6 5.69 13.13 16.58
C GLN A 6 6.61 13.50 15.41
N LYS A 7 7.67 12.71 15.23
CA LYS A 7 8.75 12.97 14.26
C LYS A 7 8.32 12.68 12.81
N TRP A 8 7.31 11.85 12.60
CA TRP A 8 6.82 11.47 11.27
C TRP A 8 5.47 12.14 10.92
N ARG A 9 5.31 12.51 9.65
CA ARG A 9 4.11 13.18 9.11
C ARG A 9 3.44 12.43 7.96
N HIS A 10 3.99 11.29 7.55
CA HIS A 10 3.47 10.46 6.47
C HIS A 10 3.84 8.98 6.70
N PRO A 11 3.16 8.03 6.04
CA PRO A 11 3.36 6.59 6.23
C PRO A 11 4.82 6.14 6.09
N GLY A 12 5.54 6.65 5.09
CA GLY A 12 6.96 6.33 4.91
C GLY A 12 7.86 6.77 6.08
N GLY A 13 7.55 7.91 6.72
CA GLY A 13 8.26 8.36 7.92
C GLY A 13 7.94 7.47 9.11
N LYS A 14 6.66 7.09 9.27
CA LYS A 14 6.22 6.14 10.30
C LYS A 14 6.92 4.78 10.14
N LEU A 15 6.99 4.27 8.91
CA LEU A 15 7.70 3.03 8.59
C LEU A 15 9.18 3.11 8.99
N ARG A 16 9.85 4.22 8.67
CA ARG A 16 11.27 4.43 9.00
C ARG A 16 11.53 4.53 10.51
N GLU A 17 10.64 5.19 11.25
CA GLU A 17 10.91 5.58 12.64
C GLU A 17 10.28 4.65 13.69
N ILE A 18 9.12 4.07 13.39
CA ILE A 18 8.38 3.18 14.30
C ILE A 18 8.39 1.72 13.80
N GLY A 19 8.55 1.53 12.49
CA GLY A 19 8.63 0.20 11.88
C GLY A 19 7.29 -0.34 11.36
N PRO A 20 7.33 -1.43 10.57
CA PRO A 20 6.21 -1.90 9.75
C PRO A 20 4.99 -2.34 10.57
N LYS A 21 5.19 -2.89 11.78
CA LYS A 21 4.09 -3.37 12.65
C LYS A 21 3.13 -2.27 13.11
N SER A 22 3.55 -1.01 13.01
CA SER A 22 2.71 0.15 13.39
C SER A 22 1.84 0.67 12.26
N LEU A 23 2.02 0.18 11.03
CA LEU A 23 1.28 0.64 9.87
C LEU A 23 0.00 -0.17 9.69
N SER A 24 -1.07 0.53 9.34
CA SER A 24 -2.26 -0.09 8.77
C SER A 24 -2.01 -0.53 7.32
N ASP A 25 -2.89 -1.41 6.82
CA ASP A 25 -2.88 -1.83 5.41
C ASP A 25 -2.97 -0.63 4.45
N ALA A 26 -3.80 0.37 4.77
CA ALA A 26 -3.90 1.59 3.98
C ALA A 26 -2.59 2.38 3.95
N GLU A 27 -1.88 2.47 5.09
CA GLU A 27 -0.57 3.13 5.15
C GLU A 27 0.50 2.36 4.36
N LEU A 28 0.51 1.02 4.43
CA LEU A 28 1.41 0.19 3.62
C LEU A 28 1.16 0.38 2.12
N LEU A 29 -0.11 0.39 1.71
CA LEU A 29 -0.48 0.62 0.32
C LEU A 29 -0.17 2.05 -0.14
N ALA A 30 -0.37 3.05 0.72
CA ALA A 30 -0.04 4.44 0.44
C ALA A 30 1.45 4.63 0.11
N ILE A 31 2.34 3.86 0.76
CA ILE A 31 3.78 3.87 0.45
C ILE A 31 4.04 3.36 -0.98
N LEU A 32 3.34 2.31 -1.42
CA LEU A 32 3.45 1.80 -2.79
C LEU A 32 2.89 2.79 -3.81
N ILE A 33 1.80 3.49 -3.47
CA ILE A 33 1.21 4.56 -4.28
C ILE A 33 2.15 5.78 -4.39
N SER A 34 2.94 6.04 -3.34
CA SER A 34 3.96 7.08 -3.19
C SER A 34 3.46 8.52 -3.19
N SER A 35 2.59 8.89 -4.11
CA SER A 35 2.04 10.24 -4.22
C SER A 35 0.54 10.19 -4.47
N GLY A 36 -0.19 11.14 -3.88
CA GLY A 36 -1.60 11.33 -4.16
C GLY A 36 -1.85 11.91 -5.55
N ILE A 37 -3.10 12.28 -5.78
CA ILE A 37 -3.52 13.12 -6.91
C ILE A 37 -4.01 14.48 -6.40
N LYS A 38 -4.27 15.42 -7.31
CA LYS A 38 -4.84 16.72 -6.92
C LYS A 38 -6.12 16.52 -6.11
N GLY A 39 -6.13 17.04 -4.87
CA GLY A 39 -7.26 16.96 -3.95
C GLY A 39 -7.45 15.62 -3.23
N LYS A 40 -6.54 14.64 -3.40
CA LYS A 40 -6.65 13.34 -2.71
C LYS A 40 -5.28 12.75 -2.38
N PRO A 41 -4.88 12.66 -1.09
CA PRO A 41 -3.60 12.10 -0.68
C PRO A 41 -3.53 10.58 -0.92
N ALA A 42 -2.33 10.02 -0.93
CA ALA A 42 -2.10 8.60 -1.25
C ALA A 42 -2.82 7.66 -0.27
N GLU A 43 -2.91 8.06 1.00
CA GLU A 43 -3.61 7.40 2.08
C GLU A 43 -5.11 7.27 1.77
N LYS A 44 -5.73 8.35 1.27
CA LYS A 44 -7.14 8.30 0.85
C LYS A 44 -7.37 7.50 -0.41
N ILE A 45 -6.38 7.43 -1.32
CA ILE A 45 -6.48 6.52 -2.46
C ILE A 45 -6.40 5.06 -1.97
N ALA A 46 -5.48 4.76 -1.06
CA ALA A 46 -5.31 3.43 -0.47
C ALA A 46 -6.54 2.96 0.30
N GLU A 47 -7.12 3.82 1.15
CA GLU A 47 -8.36 3.55 1.88
C GLU A 47 -9.50 3.18 0.92
N ASP A 48 -9.73 3.97 -0.12
CA ASP A 48 -10.81 3.70 -1.09
C ASP A 48 -10.58 2.39 -1.87
N ILE A 49 -9.33 2.08 -2.22
CA ILE A 49 -9.01 0.80 -2.87
C ILE A 49 -9.36 -0.37 -1.95
N LEU A 50 -8.94 -0.30 -0.68
CA LEU A 50 -9.19 -1.36 0.29
C LEU A 50 -10.67 -1.47 0.65
N ALA A 51 -11.40 -0.36 0.70
CA ALA A 51 -12.85 -0.36 0.92
C ALA A 51 -13.59 -1.06 -0.24
N ASN A 52 -13.16 -0.83 -1.48
CA ASN A 52 -13.78 -1.43 -2.67
C ASN A 52 -13.39 -2.90 -2.90
N LEU A 53 -12.15 -3.28 -2.55
CA LEU A 53 -11.60 -4.63 -2.82
C LEU A 53 -11.49 -5.51 -1.57
N GLY A 54 -11.83 -4.98 -0.40
CA GLY A 54 -11.92 -5.66 0.89
C GLY A 54 -10.60 -5.94 1.60
N SER A 55 -9.57 -6.41 0.89
CA SER A 55 -8.28 -6.79 1.49
C SER A 55 -7.15 -6.87 0.46
N PHE A 56 -5.89 -6.97 0.91
CA PHE A 56 -4.77 -7.29 0.03
C PHE A 56 -4.95 -8.61 -0.72
N LYS A 57 -5.59 -9.61 -0.11
CA LYS A 57 -5.93 -10.87 -0.79
C LYS A 57 -6.93 -10.63 -1.93
N GLY A 58 -7.94 -9.78 -1.68
CA GLY A 58 -8.89 -9.35 -2.70
C GLY A 58 -8.19 -8.63 -3.86
N MET A 59 -7.27 -7.72 -3.55
CA MET A 59 -6.46 -7.02 -4.55
C MET A 59 -5.56 -7.97 -5.36
N ALA A 60 -4.85 -8.89 -4.71
CA ALA A 60 -3.90 -9.79 -5.37
C ALA A 60 -4.56 -10.76 -6.37
N ASN A 61 -5.88 -10.95 -6.27
CA ASN A 61 -6.69 -11.76 -7.18
C ASN A 61 -7.32 -10.97 -8.33
N GLN A 62 -7.13 -9.64 -8.37
CA GLN A 62 -7.66 -8.81 -9.47
C GLN A 62 -6.66 -8.70 -10.63
N PRO A 63 -7.15 -8.68 -11.89
CA PRO A 63 -6.28 -8.45 -13.04
C PRO A 63 -5.79 -7.00 -13.08
N LEU A 64 -4.57 -6.78 -13.60
CA LEU A 64 -3.91 -5.46 -13.57
C LEU A 64 -4.71 -4.32 -14.22
N HIS A 65 -5.49 -4.62 -15.27
CA HIS A 65 -6.31 -3.61 -15.93
C HIS A 65 -7.38 -3.01 -15.00
N LYS A 66 -7.85 -3.76 -14.00
CA LYS A 66 -8.82 -3.25 -13.02
C LYS A 66 -8.27 -2.15 -12.14
N PHE A 67 -6.97 -2.18 -11.85
CA PHE A 67 -6.32 -1.10 -11.11
C PHE A 67 -6.23 0.19 -11.94
N LEU A 68 -6.12 0.10 -13.27
CA LEU A 68 -6.10 1.27 -14.15
C LEU A 68 -7.45 1.99 -14.23
N GLU A 69 -8.55 1.31 -13.91
CA GLU A 69 -9.89 1.90 -13.78
C GLU A 69 -10.02 2.77 -12.50
N ILE A 70 -9.10 2.62 -11.54
CA ILE A 70 -9.15 3.35 -10.26
C ILE A 70 -8.48 4.72 -10.43
N LYS A 71 -9.27 5.78 -10.20
CA LYS A 71 -8.77 7.16 -10.23
C LYS A 71 -7.63 7.35 -9.24
N GLY A 72 -6.44 7.63 -9.77
CA GLY A 72 -5.21 7.80 -8.99
C GLY A 72 -4.22 6.64 -9.08
N LEU A 73 -4.57 5.54 -9.76
CA LEU A 73 -3.67 4.42 -10.08
C LEU A 73 -3.33 4.37 -11.58
N GLY A 74 -2.44 5.25 -12.01
CA GLY A 74 -1.83 5.15 -13.34
C GLY A 74 -0.81 4.00 -13.42
N HIS A 75 -0.31 3.73 -14.64
CA HIS A 75 0.59 2.61 -14.93
C HIS A 75 1.73 2.41 -13.92
N VAL A 76 2.46 3.48 -13.57
CA VAL A 76 3.59 3.39 -12.63
C VAL A 76 3.17 2.86 -11.25
N LYS A 77 2.04 3.33 -10.72
CA LYS A 77 1.55 2.92 -9.40
C LYS A 77 1.03 1.49 -9.44
N THR A 78 0.32 1.13 -10.51
CA THR A 78 -0.16 -0.23 -10.75
C THR A 78 0.98 -1.24 -10.87
N ILE A 79 2.04 -0.93 -11.62
CA ILE A 79 3.23 -1.79 -11.74
C ILE A 79 3.91 -2.01 -10.38
N ARG A 80 4.02 -0.96 -9.55
CA ARG A 80 4.60 -1.08 -8.20
C ARG A 80 3.80 -2.02 -7.30
N ILE A 81 2.46 -1.89 -7.32
CA ILE A 81 1.56 -2.76 -6.55
C ILE A 81 1.66 -4.21 -7.06
N ALA A 82 1.64 -4.41 -8.37
CA ALA A 82 1.78 -5.72 -9.00
C ALA A 82 3.07 -6.42 -8.60
N ALA A 83 4.20 -5.69 -8.65
CA ALA A 83 5.50 -6.21 -8.26
C ALA A 83 5.52 -6.60 -6.77
N ALA A 84 4.94 -5.78 -5.90
CA ALA A 84 4.86 -6.09 -4.46
C ALA A 84 4.07 -7.38 -4.18
N PHE A 85 2.93 -7.59 -4.85
CA PHE A 85 2.15 -8.81 -4.70
C PHE A 85 2.85 -10.05 -5.27
N GLU A 86 3.53 -9.92 -6.41
CA GLU A 86 4.31 -11.03 -6.97
C GLU A 86 5.47 -11.42 -6.04
N ILE A 87 6.15 -10.46 -5.42
CA ILE A 87 7.18 -10.73 -4.42
C ILE A 87 6.58 -11.49 -3.23
N ALA A 88 5.45 -11.03 -2.69
CA ALA A 88 4.78 -11.70 -1.57
C ALA A 88 4.37 -13.14 -1.92
N ARG A 89 3.83 -13.34 -3.13
CA ARG A 89 3.47 -14.67 -3.64
C ARG A 89 4.68 -15.60 -3.74
N ARG A 90 5.83 -15.11 -4.24
CA ARG A 90 7.07 -15.90 -4.32
C ARG A 90 7.64 -16.26 -2.96
N ILE A 91 7.47 -15.41 -1.96
CA ILE A 91 7.89 -15.72 -0.59
C ILE A 91 7.02 -16.85 -0.05
N GLU A 92 5.70 -16.73 -0.14
CA GLU A 92 4.77 -17.75 0.35
C GLU A 92 4.94 -19.10 -0.35
N THR A 93 5.16 -19.11 -1.67
CA THR A 93 5.33 -20.37 -2.42
C THR A 93 6.68 -21.04 -2.16
N ARG A 94 7.73 -20.28 -1.87
CA ARG A 94 9.06 -20.83 -1.52
C ARG A 94 9.09 -21.44 -0.12
N GLU A 95 8.24 -21.00 0.79
CA GLU A 95 8.11 -21.60 2.12
C GLU A 95 7.34 -22.93 2.12
N LYS A 96 6.54 -23.22 1.08
CA LYS A 96 5.81 -24.51 0.92
C LYS A 96 6.66 -25.63 0.30
N GLY A 97 7.98 -25.46 0.26
CA GLY A 97 8.95 -26.43 -0.23
C GLY A 97 9.93 -26.86 0.86
N VAL A 98 9.42 -27.44 1.95
CA VAL A 98 10.14 -28.34 2.87
C VAL A 98 9.16 -29.42 3.31
#